data_AF-A0A833D5G1-F1
#
_entry.id   AF-A0A833D5G1-F1
#
_cell.length_a   1.000
_cell.length_b   1.000
_cell.length_c   1.000
_cell.angle_alpha   90.00
_cell.angle_beta   90.00
_cell.angle_gamma   90.00
#
_symmetry.space_group_name_H-M   'P 1'
#
loop_
_entity.id
_entity.type
_entity.pdbx_description
1 polymer ?
#
loop_
_entity_poly.entity_id
_entity_poly.type
_entity_poly.pdbx_seq_one_letter_code
_entity_poly.pdbx_strand_id
1 'polypeptide(L)'
;MTVFDWAVLALLLISGVLAMYRGFTREMLSILSWAVAGAAGAYVGYTQKALARDLVKNFSVTESEQIIALGQAGIGIVVFLLVLIVVHFLTMRLSDKVLDSHVGIVDRLLGFIFGVVRGLLVVGILFSGYENFVERGAKKVTNVEFATQGAPTLRVEYTASQRSHVLRVLQGTAQTWSEALKCKDSKVEIAEQGGKITGKGSLTECDAGGVKLSGTLDFQGCDNSSPTPATASELDVGGRKTPVATCRQRPPEPYEWTRSFAWLNKSVLIEPVVSTAKVVTSILESVAAKVEKAADKQTQ
;
A
#
# COMPACT_ATOMS: atom_id res chain seq x y z
N MET A 1 0.73 -11.65 -21.64
CA MET A 1 0.17 -10.34 -21.27
C MET A 1 -1.20 -10.58 -20.70
N THR A 2 -1.41 -10.21 -19.45
CA THR A 2 -2.68 -10.34 -18.72
C THR A 2 -3.72 -9.34 -19.23
N VAL A 3 -5.00 -9.53 -18.91
CA VAL A 3 -6.09 -8.57 -19.25
C VAL A 3 -5.79 -7.18 -18.66
N PHE A 4 -5.16 -7.14 -17.50
CA PHE A 4 -4.75 -5.91 -16.85
C PHE A 4 -3.63 -5.19 -17.62
N ASP A 5 -2.67 -5.92 -18.22
CA ASP A 5 -1.60 -5.31 -19.03
C ASP A 5 -2.19 -4.53 -20.22
N TRP A 6 -3.21 -5.11 -20.86
CA TRP A 6 -3.97 -4.45 -21.93
C TRP A 6 -4.78 -3.25 -21.43
N ALA A 7 -5.37 -3.34 -20.24
CA ALA A 7 -6.10 -2.23 -19.64
C ALA A 7 -5.17 -1.05 -19.29
N VAL A 8 -3.99 -1.32 -18.73
CA VAL A 8 -2.98 -0.29 -18.45
C VAL A 8 -2.51 0.32 -19.76
N LEU A 9 -2.15 -0.48 -20.76
CA LEU A 9 -1.72 0.03 -22.06
C LEU A 9 -2.79 0.92 -22.70
N ALA A 10 -4.06 0.50 -22.68
CA ALA A 10 -5.17 1.30 -23.16
C ALA A 10 -5.30 2.62 -22.40
N LEU A 11 -5.19 2.61 -21.07
CA LEU A 11 -5.24 3.82 -20.24
C LEU A 11 -4.09 4.78 -20.55
N LEU A 12 -2.87 4.28 -20.73
CA LEU A 12 -1.71 5.09 -21.10
C LEU A 12 -1.89 5.72 -22.48
N LEU A 13 -2.38 4.94 -23.45
CA LEU A 13 -2.67 5.44 -24.79
C LEU A 13 -3.78 6.50 -24.77
N ILE A 14 -4.87 6.26 -24.05
CA ILE A 14 -5.96 7.23 -23.90
C ILE A 14 -5.42 8.52 -23.24
N SER A 15 -4.63 8.41 -22.17
CA SER A 15 -4.03 9.55 -21.49
C SER A 15 -3.08 10.34 -22.41
N GLY A 16 -2.22 9.65 -23.15
CA GLY A 16 -1.33 10.24 -24.15
C GLY A 16 -2.09 10.95 -25.27
N VAL A 17 -3.11 10.30 -25.84
CA VAL A 17 -3.93 10.86 -26.92
C VAL A 17 -4.73 12.08 -26.45
N LEU A 18 -5.31 12.04 -25.25
CA LEU A 18 -6.02 13.18 -24.67
C LEU A 18 -5.08 14.37 -24.45
N ALA A 19 -3.88 14.13 -23.92
CA ALA A 19 -2.88 15.18 -23.72
C ALA A 19 -2.31 15.71 -25.04
N MET A 20 -2.19 14.87 -26.07
CA MET A 20 -1.85 15.27 -27.43
C MET A 20 -2.90 16.21 -28.03
N TYR A 21 -4.19 15.94 -27.84
CA TYR A 21 -5.26 16.83 -28.29
C TYR A 21 -5.30 18.16 -27.53
N ARG A 22 -4.92 18.16 -26.25
CA ARG A 22 -4.92 19.35 -25.39
C ARG A 22 -3.67 20.21 -25.53
N GLY A 23 -2.53 19.61 -25.89
CA GLY A 23 -1.23 20.27 -25.97
C GLY A 23 -0.47 20.27 -24.64
N PHE A 24 0.84 20.06 -24.70
CA PHE A 24 1.73 20.02 -23.54
C PHE A 24 1.65 21.28 -22.69
N THR A 25 1.69 22.44 -23.34
CA THR A 25 1.71 23.74 -22.67
C THR A 25 0.48 23.91 -21.77
N ARG A 26 -0.70 23.51 -22.24
CA ARG A 26 -1.95 23.61 -21.46
C ARG A 26 -1.95 22.65 -20.27
N GLU A 27 -1.43 21.44 -20.44
CA GLU A 27 -1.33 20.46 -19.35
C GLU A 27 -0.29 20.90 -18.30
N MET A 28 0.86 21.45 -18.72
CA MET A 28 1.88 21.98 -17.81
C MET A 28 1.35 23.19 -17.02
N LEU A 29 0.70 24.15 -17.69
CA LEU A 29 0.07 25.30 -17.03
C LEU A 29 -1.00 24.88 -16.02
N SER A 30 -1.77 23.82 -16.32
CA SER A 30 -2.73 23.26 -15.38
C SER A 30 -2.03 22.71 -14.13
N ILE A 31 -0.97 21.92 -14.28
CA ILE A 31 -0.27 21.36 -13.11
C ILE A 31 0.41 22.46 -12.29
N LEU A 32 1.00 23.45 -12.96
CA LEU A 32 1.56 24.62 -12.29
C LEU A 32 0.49 25.41 -11.53
N SER A 33 -0.72 25.56 -12.08
CA SER A 33 -1.80 26.26 -11.38
C SER A 33 -2.24 25.54 -10.11
N TRP A 34 -2.39 24.22 -10.18
CA TRP A 34 -2.67 23.39 -9.00
C TRP A 34 -1.55 23.44 -7.97
N ALA A 35 -0.27 23.41 -8.40
CA ALA A 35 0.88 23.50 -7.51
C ALA A 35 0.98 24.87 -6.82
N VAL A 36 0.83 25.96 -7.56
CA VAL A 36 0.87 27.34 -7.02
C VAL A 36 -0.31 27.59 -6.09
N ALA A 37 -1.52 27.18 -6.47
CA ALA A 37 -2.69 27.28 -5.62
C ALA A 37 -2.53 26.44 -4.35
N GLY A 38 -2.02 25.21 -4.47
CA GLY A 38 -1.76 24.31 -3.35
C GLY A 38 -0.75 24.92 -2.36
N ALA A 39 0.36 25.43 -2.86
CA ALA A 39 1.37 26.10 -2.06
C ALA A 39 0.84 27.36 -1.38
N ALA A 40 0.05 28.18 -2.07
CA ALA A 40 -0.55 29.39 -1.51
C ALA A 40 -1.62 29.06 -0.44
N GLY A 41 -2.48 28.07 -0.69
CA GLY A 41 -3.47 27.60 0.27
C GLY A 41 -2.83 27.01 1.52
N ALA A 42 -1.79 26.18 1.35
CA ALA A 42 -1.00 25.67 2.48
C ALA A 42 -0.33 26.81 3.24
N TYR A 43 0.33 27.75 2.55
CA TYR A 43 0.99 28.90 3.17
C TYR A 43 0.01 29.71 4.04
N VAL A 44 -1.16 30.07 3.51
CA VAL A 44 -2.14 30.85 4.28
C VAL A 44 -2.78 30.03 5.39
N GLY A 45 -3.12 28.76 5.13
CA GLY A 45 -3.66 27.85 6.15
C GLY A 45 -2.71 27.66 7.35
N TYR A 46 -1.40 27.59 7.10
CA TYR A 46 -0.39 27.45 8.16
C TYR A 46 0.00 28.78 8.82
N THR A 47 0.05 29.89 8.09
CA THR A 47 0.47 31.21 8.64
C THR A 47 -0.64 31.91 9.41
N GLN A 48 -1.91 31.74 9.03
CA GLN A 48 -3.05 32.44 9.62
C GLN A 48 -3.71 31.65 10.74
N LYS A 49 -2.90 31.13 11.68
CA LYS A 49 -3.41 30.39 12.87
C LYS A 49 -4.31 31.25 13.77
N ALA A 50 -4.10 32.57 13.78
CA ALA A 50 -4.93 33.52 14.51
C ALA A 50 -6.34 33.62 13.91
N LEU A 51 -6.45 33.83 12.59
CA LEU A 51 -7.74 33.83 11.88
C LEU A 51 -8.46 32.48 12.00
N ALA A 52 -7.73 31.36 11.98
CA ALA A 52 -8.32 30.03 12.17
C ALA A 52 -8.92 29.88 13.58
N ARG A 53 -8.22 30.37 14.62
CA ARG A 53 -8.73 30.39 16.00
C ARG A 53 -9.93 31.32 16.15
N ASP A 54 -9.90 32.50 15.54
CA ASP A 54 -11.01 33.46 15.61
C ASP A 54 -12.25 32.94 14.86
N LEU A 55 -12.09 32.27 13.72
CA LEU A 55 -13.20 31.59 13.05
C LEU A 55 -13.78 30.48 13.94
N VAL A 56 -12.94 29.62 14.51
CA VAL A 56 -13.38 28.49 15.34
C VAL A 56 -14.11 28.97 16.60
N LYS A 57 -13.65 30.04 17.25
CA LYS A 57 -14.34 30.67 18.39
C LYS A 57 -15.76 31.15 18.05
N ASN A 58 -15.97 31.64 16.83
CA ASN A 58 -17.28 32.14 16.40
C ASN A 58 -18.26 31.01 16.03
N PHE A 59 -17.76 29.82 15.67
CA PHE A 59 -18.58 28.69 15.21
C PHE A 59 -18.64 27.51 16.21
N SER A 60 -17.81 27.47 17.24
CA SER A 60 -17.73 26.32 18.17
C SER A 60 -17.34 26.76 19.59
N VAL A 61 -18.06 26.23 20.59
CA VAL A 61 -17.87 26.57 22.02
C VAL A 61 -16.66 25.83 22.63
N THR A 62 -16.13 24.81 21.95
CA THR A 62 -15.05 23.96 22.45
C THR A 62 -13.76 24.19 21.64
N GLU A 63 -12.74 24.76 22.26
CA GLU A 63 -11.39 24.84 21.68
C GLU A 63 -10.67 23.49 21.81
N SER A 64 -10.87 22.61 20.82
CA SER A 64 -10.02 21.43 20.67
C SER A 64 -9.00 21.65 19.54
N GLU A 65 -7.80 21.12 19.71
CA GLU A 65 -6.70 21.25 18.75
C GLU A 65 -7.08 20.69 17.36
N GLN A 66 -7.96 19.68 17.33
CA GLN A 66 -8.49 19.09 16.10
C GLN A 66 -9.45 20.03 15.35
N ILE A 67 -10.28 20.81 16.07
CA ILE A 67 -11.20 21.78 15.46
C ILE A 67 -10.43 22.98 14.90
N ILE A 68 -9.34 23.40 15.56
CA ILE A 68 -8.44 24.44 15.05
C ILE A 68 -7.73 23.99 13.77
N ALA A 69 -7.28 22.72 13.70
CA ALA A 69 -6.70 22.15 12.49
C ALA A 69 -7.71 22.09 11.32
N LEU A 70 -8.98 21.76 11.60
CA LEU A 70 -10.06 21.82 10.61
C LEU A 70 -10.31 23.26 10.11
N GLY A 71 -10.26 24.25 11.00
CA GLY A 71 -10.37 25.67 10.64
C GLY A 71 -9.21 26.14 9.74
N GLN A 72 -7.97 25.72 10.02
CA GLN A 72 -6.81 26.00 9.18
C GLN A 72 -6.94 25.37 7.79
N ALA A 73 -7.40 24.11 7.72
CA ALA A 73 -7.67 23.45 6.45
C ALA A 73 -8.76 24.17 5.65
N GLY A 74 -9.85 24.61 6.31
CA GLY A 74 -10.92 25.37 5.67
C GLY A 74 -10.45 26.67 5.04
N ILE A 75 -9.67 27.47 5.76
CA ILE A 75 -9.08 28.71 5.23
C ILE A 75 -8.14 28.41 4.06
N GLY A 76 -7.28 27.39 4.21
CA GLY A 76 -6.38 26.95 3.16
C GLY A 76 -7.11 26.54 1.89
N ILE A 77 -8.24 25.85 2.00
CA ILE A 77 -9.09 25.45 0.85
C ILE A 77 -9.71 26.68 0.16
N VAL A 78 -10.22 27.65 0.93
CA VAL A 78 -10.79 28.88 0.35
C VAL A 78 -9.73 29.65 -0.45
N VAL A 79 -8.54 29.82 0.13
CA VAL A 79 -7.42 30.49 -0.53
C VAL A 79 -6.93 29.71 -1.75
N PHE A 80 -6.82 28.39 -1.62
CA PHE A 80 -6.50 27.49 -2.74
C PHE A 80 -7.44 27.73 -3.93
N LEU A 81 -8.76 27.73 -3.69
CA LEU A 81 -9.75 27.95 -4.74
C LEU A 81 -9.64 29.35 -5.36
N LEU A 82 -9.47 30.39 -4.54
CA LEU A 82 -9.32 31.76 -5.03
C LEU A 82 -8.08 31.92 -5.92
N VAL A 83 -6.93 31.40 -5.49
CA VAL A 83 -5.69 31.43 -6.27
C VAL A 83 -5.84 30.62 -7.55
N LEU A 84 -6.47 29.44 -7.47
CA LEU A 84 -6.71 28.60 -8.63
C LEU A 84 -7.54 29.33 -9.69
N ILE A 85 -8.59 30.04 -9.28
CA ILE A 85 -9.43 30.87 -10.17
C ILE A 85 -8.56 31.95 -10.86
N VAL A 86 -7.77 32.71 -10.09
CA VAL A 86 -6.92 33.78 -10.63
C VAL A 86 -5.90 33.23 -11.64
N VAL A 87 -5.19 32.15 -11.28
CA VAL A 87 -4.19 31.53 -12.16
C VAL A 87 -4.85 30.93 -13.40
N HIS A 88 -6.06 30.38 -13.28
CA HIS A 88 -6.81 29.87 -14.43
C HIS A 88 -7.14 30.97 -15.44
N PHE A 89 -7.63 32.13 -14.97
CA PHE A 89 -7.86 33.30 -15.83
C PHE A 89 -6.57 33.79 -16.51
N LEU A 90 -5.44 33.79 -15.78
CA LEU A 90 -4.14 34.16 -16.34
C LEU A 90 -3.68 33.17 -17.42
N THR A 91 -3.90 31.88 -17.20
CA THR A 91 -3.56 30.78 -18.12
C THR A 91 -4.35 30.87 -19.43
N MET A 92 -5.63 31.26 -19.38
CA MET A 92 -6.43 31.49 -20.58
C MET A 92 -5.81 32.58 -21.46
N ARG A 93 -5.37 33.71 -20.86
CA ARG A 93 -4.76 34.83 -21.59
C ARG A 93 -3.38 34.50 -22.16
N LEU A 94 -2.62 33.61 -21.52
CA LEU A 94 -1.31 33.17 -22.00
C LEU A 94 -1.41 32.16 -23.14
N SER A 95 -2.45 31.31 -23.13
CA SER A 95 -2.70 30.36 -24.22
C SER A 95 -2.84 31.07 -25.57
N ASP A 96 -3.57 32.17 -25.64
CA ASP A 96 -3.79 32.89 -26.91
C ASP A 96 -2.48 33.44 -27.53
N LYS A 97 -1.43 33.71 -26.72
CA LYS A 97 -0.15 34.23 -27.20
C LYS A 97 0.85 33.16 -27.65
N VAL A 98 0.70 31.92 -27.18
CA VAL A 98 1.61 30.82 -27.51
C VAL A 98 1.10 30.00 -28.71
N LEU A 99 -0.22 30.00 -28.95
CA LEU A 99 -0.85 29.22 -30.03
C LEU A 99 -0.57 29.73 -31.46
N ASP A 100 -0.01 30.92 -31.64
CA ASP A 100 0.15 31.57 -32.96
C ASP A 100 1.50 31.29 -33.66
N SER A 101 2.29 30.34 -33.16
CA SER A 101 3.59 29.99 -33.74
C SER A 101 3.64 28.53 -34.20
N HIS A 102 4.50 28.24 -35.20
CA HIS A 102 4.71 26.94 -35.88
C HIS A 102 5.09 25.75 -34.96
N VAL A 103 5.04 25.92 -33.63
CA VAL A 103 5.40 24.98 -32.57
C VAL A 103 4.28 23.96 -32.27
N GLY A 104 3.10 24.10 -32.89
CA GLY A 104 1.92 23.28 -32.59
C GLY A 104 2.09 21.76 -32.76
N ILE A 105 3.00 21.28 -33.63
CA ILE A 105 3.27 19.84 -33.76
C ILE A 105 4.17 19.34 -32.61
N VAL A 106 5.20 20.10 -32.25
CA VAL A 106 6.10 19.77 -31.14
C VAL A 106 5.35 19.77 -29.81
N ASP A 107 4.47 20.75 -29.59
CA ASP A 107 3.62 20.82 -28.39
C ASP A 107 2.67 19.61 -28.26
N ARG A 108 2.17 19.07 -29.39
CA ARG A 108 1.34 17.86 -29.41
C ARG A 108 2.13 16.59 -29.12
N LEU A 109 3.34 16.44 -29.69
CA LEU A 109 4.22 15.30 -29.42
C LEU A 109 4.70 15.27 -27.97
N LEU A 110 5.12 16.42 -27.44
CA LEU A 110 5.44 16.59 -26.02
C LEU A 110 4.21 16.32 -25.15
N GLY A 111 3.02 16.72 -25.61
CA GLY A 111 1.75 16.46 -24.93
C GLY A 111 1.47 14.96 -24.82
N PHE A 112 1.73 14.20 -25.88
CA PHE A 112 1.60 12.75 -25.86
C PHE A 112 2.53 12.09 -24.84
N ILE A 113 3.84 12.41 -24.87
CA ILE A 113 4.82 11.87 -23.93
C ILE A 113 4.41 12.22 -22.49
N PHE A 114 4.04 13.48 -22.27
CA PHE A 114 3.58 13.96 -20.98
C PHE A 114 2.33 13.21 -20.48
N GLY A 115 1.36 12.98 -21.36
CA GLY A 115 0.14 12.22 -21.06
C GLY A 115 0.43 10.76 -20.71
N VAL A 116 1.37 10.11 -21.40
CA VAL A 116 1.80 8.74 -21.07
C VAL A 116 2.47 8.69 -19.69
N VAL A 117 3.38 9.62 -19.39
CA VAL A 117 4.01 9.72 -18.07
C VAL A 117 2.95 9.95 -16.99
N ARG A 118 2.00 10.86 -17.20
CA ARG A 118 0.88 11.08 -16.27
C ARG A 118 0.03 9.83 -16.07
N GLY A 119 -0.28 9.11 -17.14
CA GLY A 119 -1.02 7.86 -17.09
C GLY A 119 -0.30 6.82 -16.23
N LEU A 120 1.02 6.71 -16.39
CA LEU A 120 1.86 5.82 -15.57
C LEU A 120 1.86 6.22 -14.10
N LEU A 121 1.96 7.53 -13.81
CA LEU A 121 1.88 8.06 -12.44
C LEU A 121 0.54 7.72 -11.77
N VAL A 122 -0.58 7.93 -12.47
CA VAL A 122 -1.91 7.63 -11.93
C VAL A 122 -2.07 6.14 -11.65
N VAL A 123 -1.64 5.26 -12.57
CA VAL A 123 -1.67 3.81 -12.37
C VAL A 123 -0.82 3.41 -11.16
N GLY A 124 0.39 3.97 -11.04
CA GLY A 124 1.28 3.69 -9.91
C GLY A 124 0.69 4.12 -8.57
N ILE A 125 0.07 5.31 -8.50
CA ILE A 125 -0.61 5.80 -7.30
C ILE A 125 -1.82 4.95 -6.95
N LEU A 126 -2.65 4.59 -7.94
CA LEU A 126 -3.81 3.72 -7.72
C LEU A 126 -3.39 2.32 -7.26
N PHE A 127 -2.32 1.77 -7.84
CA PHE A 127 -1.77 0.48 -7.45
C PHE A 127 -1.22 0.53 -6.02
N SER A 128 -0.41 1.54 -5.68
CA SER A 128 0.10 1.71 -4.32
C SER A 128 -1.04 1.96 -3.31
N GLY A 129 -2.04 2.76 -3.68
CA GLY A 129 -3.23 2.98 -2.87
C GLY A 129 -4.02 1.69 -2.67
N TYR A 130 -4.16 0.88 -3.72
CA TYR A 130 -4.79 -0.43 -3.67
C TYR A 130 -4.00 -1.38 -2.77
N GLU A 131 -2.67 -1.47 -2.89
CA GLU A 131 -1.85 -2.29 -1.99
C GLU A 131 -2.02 -1.84 -0.55
N ASN A 132 -1.90 -0.54 -0.26
CA ASN A 132 -2.10 -0.02 1.09
C ASN A 132 -3.53 -0.22 1.64
N PHE A 133 -4.55 -0.19 0.77
CA PHE A 133 -5.94 -0.44 1.16
C PHE A 133 -6.19 -1.93 1.39
N VAL A 134 -5.69 -2.77 0.49
CA VAL A 134 -5.81 -4.23 0.55
C VAL A 134 -4.98 -4.78 1.69
N GLU A 135 -3.76 -4.32 1.96
CA GLU A 135 -2.98 -4.77 3.13
C GLU A 135 -3.66 -4.39 4.45
N ARG A 136 -4.31 -3.22 4.51
CA ARG A 136 -5.10 -2.83 5.69
C ARG A 136 -6.34 -3.70 5.87
N GLY A 137 -6.93 -4.24 4.79
CA GLY A 137 -8.11 -5.11 4.83
C GLY A 137 -7.81 -6.62 4.86
N ALA A 138 -6.74 -7.05 4.21
CA ALA A 138 -6.29 -8.42 4.03
C ALA A 138 -5.27 -8.73 5.13
N LYS A 139 -5.78 -9.25 6.25
CA LYS A 139 -4.93 -9.77 7.31
C LYS A 139 -3.96 -10.83 6.74
N LYS A 140 -2.68 -10.69 7.09
CA LYS A 140 -1.54 -11.47 6.59
C LYS A 140 -1.80 -12.97 6.77
N VAL A 141 -2.05 -13.65 5.67
CA VAL A 141 -2.16 -15.12 5.65
C VAL A 141 -0.77 -15.69 5.88
N THR A 142 -0.62 -16.47 6.94
CA THR A 142 0.65 -17.08 7.33
C THR A 142 0.59 -18.57 7.13
N ASN A 143 1.38 -19.09 6.19
CA ASN A 143 1.52 -20.52 5.93
C ASN A 143 2.75 -21.06 6.65
N VAL A 144 2.56 -22.05 7.53
CA VAL A 144 3.64 -22.76 8.22
C VAL A 144 3.57 -24.23 7.85
N GLU A 145 4.67 -24.75 7.32
CA GLU A 145 4.83 -26.15 6.93
C GLU A 145 5.62 -26.88 8.02
N PHE A 146 5.05 -27.95 8.57
CA PHE A 146 5.67 -28.81 9.58
C PHE A 146 5.99 -30.17 8.98
N ALA A 147 7.20 -30.68 9.20
CA ALA A 147 7.57 -32.05 8.83
C ALA A 147 7.69 -32.91 10.10
N THR A 148 7.11 -34.12 10.10
CA THR A 148 7.19 -35.03 11.25
C THR A 148 8.29 -36.07 11.07
N GLN A 149 8.91 -36.49 12.18
CA GLN A 149 9.93 -37.54 12.23
C GLN A 149 9.27 -38.91 12.44
N GLY A 150 9.71 -39.93 11.68
CA GLY A 150 9.24 -41.31 11.84
C GLY A 150 7.95 -41.67 11.08
N ALA A 151 7.27 -40.71 10.47
CA ALA A 151 6.21 -40.97 9.50
C ALA A 151 6.75 -40.66 8.09
N PRO A 152 6.93 -41.65 7.20
CA PRO A 152 7.47 -41.39 5.87
C PRO A 152 6.44 -40.54 5.12
N THR A 153 6.81 -39.30 4.79
CA THR A 153 6.10 -38.34 3.90
C THR A 153 5.00 -37.42 4.48
N LEU A 154 4.79 -37.36 5.80
CA LEU A 154 3.77 -36.46 6.35
C LEU A 154 4.26 -35.01 6.47
N ARG A 155 3.51 -34.09 5.86
CA ARG A 155 3.70 -32.65 6.04
C ARG A 155 2.39 -31.99 6.42
N VAL A 156 2.41 -31.08 7.38
CA VAL A 156 1.22 -30.34 7.81
C VAL A 156 1.37 -28.89 7.39
N GLU A 157 0.44 -28.39 6.58
CA GLU A 157 0.33 -26.97 6.27
C GLU A 157 -0.72 -26.35 7.19
N TYR A 158 -0.28 -25.36 7.96
CA TYR A 158 -1.14 -24.53 8.78
C TYR A 158 -1.22 -23.13 8.19
N THR A 159 -2.43 -22.70 7.85
CA THR A 159 -2.72 -21.38 7.33
C THR A 159 -3.54 -20.59 8.34
N ALA A 160 -2.93 -19.57 8.95
CA ALA A 160 -3.61 -18.66 9.87
C ALA A 160 -4.22 -17.47 9.13
N SER A 161 -5.53 -17.25 9.33
CA SER A 161 -6.27 -16.05 8.97
C SER A 161 -7.13 -15.58 10.15
N GLN A 162 -7.46 -14.29 10.19
CA GLN A 162 -8.26 -13.70 11.28
C GLN A 162 -9.71 -14.20 11.37
N ARG A 163 -10.20 -14.96 10.39
CA ARG A 163 -11.53 -15.57 10.42
C ARG A 163 -11.50 -17.09 10.53
N SER A 164 -10.37 -17.73 10.27
CA SER A 164 -10.26 -19.20 10.24
C SER A 164 -8.81 -19.68 10.21
N HIS A 165 -8.60 -20.88 10.75
CA HIS A 165 -7.36 -21.64 10.60
C HIS A 165 -7.63 -22.82 9.67
N VAL A 166 -6.80 -22.99 8.65
CA VAL A 166 -6.90 -24.14 7.73
C VAL A 166 -5.70 -25.03 7.97
N LEU A 167 -5.97 -26.29 8.28
CA LEU A 167 -4.97 -27.34 8.41
C LEU A 167 -5.11 -28.27 7.21
N ARG A 168 -3.98 -28.66 6.61
CA ARG A 168 -3.93 -29.71 5.57
C ARG A 168 -2.78 -30.65 5.85
N VAL A 169 -2.95 -31.92 5.50
CA VAL A 169 -1.88 -32.91 5.58
C VAL A 169 -1.53 -33.37 4.18
N LEU A 170 -0.25 -33.31 3.83
CA LEU A 170 0.30 -33.96 2.64
C LEU A 170 0.61 -35.41 2.98
N GLN A 171 0.08 -36.34 2.19
CA GLN A 171 0.26 -37.77 2.44
C GLN A 171 0.83 -38.52 1.23
N GLY A 172 1.68 -39.50 1.53
CA GLY A 172 2.15 -40.50 0.56
C GLY A 172 3.27 -40.01 -0.36
N THR A 173 3.77 -40.95 -1.17
CA THR A 173 4.80 -40.71 -2.19
C THR A 173 4.33 -39.81 -3.34
N ALA A 174 3.01 -39.75 -3.57
CA ALA A 174 2.39 -38.90 -4.58
C ALA A 174 2.30 -37.42 -4.21
N GLN A 175 2.62 -37.04 -2.96
CA GLN A 175 2.67 -35.65 -2.49
C GLN A 175 1.36 -34.87 -2.76
N THR A 176 0.22 -35.49 -2.44
CA THR A 176 -1.10 -34.87 -2.58
C THR A 176 -1.61 -34.33 -1.25
N TRP A 177 -2.13 -33.10 -1.25
CA TRP A 177 -2.74 -32.48 -0.08
C TRP A 177 -4.13 -33.06 0.19
N SER A 178 -4.42 -33.30 1.47
CA SER A 178 -5.77 -33.62 1.94
C SER A 178 -6.71 -32.42 1.78
N GLU A 179 -8.01 -32.68 1.88
CA GLU A 179 -8.97 -31.62 2.20
C GLU A 179 -8.63 -30.94 3.53
N ALA A 180 -9.21 -29.76 3.76
CA ALA A 180 -9.02 -29.04 5.01
C ALA A 180 -9.50 -29.87 6.20
N LEU A 181 -8.63 -30.11 7.18
CA LEU A 181 -8.99 -30.82 8.41
C LEU A 181 -10.03 -30.01 9.18
N LYS A 182 -11.09 -30.70 9.59
CA LYS A 182 -12.09 -30.15 10.51
C LYS A 182 -11.67 -30.51 11.92
N CYS A 183 -11.29 -29.51 12.69
CA CYS A 183 -10.95 -29.66 14.10
C CYS A 183 -12.13 -29.27 14.96
N LYS A 184 -12.39 -30.02 16.02
CA LYS A 184 -13.43 -29.71 17.01
C LYS A 184 -13.04 -28.49 17.85
N ASP A 185 -11.82 -28.52 18.38
CA ASP A 185 -11.21 -27.41 19.10
C ASP A 185 -9.75 -27.25 18.63
N SER A 186 -9.42 -26.07 18.15
CA SER A 186 -8.03 -25.73 17.81
C SER A 186 -7.74 -24.32 18.29
N LYS A 187 -6.69 -24.17 19.10
CA LYS A 187 -6.23 -22.88 19.59
C LYS A 187 -4.73 -22.82 19.37
N VAL A 188 -4.33 -22.17 18.28
CA VAL A 188 -2.93 -21.95 17.92
C VAL A 188 -2.71 -20.46 17.77
N GLU A 189 -1.95 -19.90 18.69
CA GLU A 189 -1.60 -18.48 18.70
C GLU A 189 -0.27 -18.33 17.95
N ILE A 190 -0.24 -17.41 16.97
CA ILE A 190 0.95 -17.10 16.18
C ILE A 190 1.38 -15.67 16.46
N ALA A 191 2.68 -15.49 16.70
CA ALA A 191 3.32 -14.19 16.82
C ALA A 191 4.50 -14.08 15.84
N GLU A 192 4.70 -12.89 15.29
CA GLU A 192 5.84 -12.55 14.44
C GLU A 192 6.82 -11.69 15.25
N GLN A 193 8.06 -12.15 15.41
CA GLN A 193 9.12 -11.44 16.11
C GLN A 193 10.36 -11.38 15.23
N GLY A 194 10.78 -10.17 14.82
CA GLY A 194 11.99 -9.98 14.02
C GLY A 194 11.98 -10.66 12.66
N GLY A 195 10.80 -10.78 12.02
CA GLY A 195 10.64 -11.47 10.73
C GLY A 195 10.64 -13.00 10.82
N LYS A 196 10.69 -13.56 12.04
CA LYS A 196 10.52 -14.99 12.31
C LYS A 196 9.17 -15.26 12.94
N ILE A 197 8.64 -16.44 12.68
CA ILE A 197 7.33 -16.85 13.17
C ILE A 197 7.50 -17.80 14.35
N THR A 198 6.78 -17.49 15.42
CA THR A 198 6.64 -18.32 16.61
C THR A 198 5.16 -18.65 16.77
N GLY A 199 4.84 -19.85 17.24
CA GLY A 199 3.46 -20.19 17.55
C GLY A 199 3.35 -21.32 18.55
N LYS A 200 2.30 -21.23 19.37
CA LYS A 200 2.02 -22.19 20.43
C LYS A 200 0.53 -22.50 20.49
N GLY A 201 0.19 -23.77 20.68
CA GLY A 201 -1.20 -24.19 20.71
C GLY A 201 -1.44 -25.69 20.79
N SER A 202 -2.72 -26.05 20.79
CA SER A 202 -3.19 -27.44 20.76
C SER A 202 -4.21 -27.67 19.65
N LEU A 203 -4.14 -28.86 19.06
CA LEU A 203 -5.06 -29.37 18.04
C LEU A 203 -5.82 -30.55 18.65
N THR A 204 -7.16 -30.48 18.64
CA THR A 204 -8.02 -31.51 19.22
C THR A 204 -8.98 -32.06 18.17
N GLU A 205 -8.96 -33.39 18.01
CA GLU A 205 -9.88 -34.13 17.13
C GLU A 205 -9.97 -33.52 15.71
N CYS A 206 -8.85 -33.37 15.01
CA CYS A 206 -8.83 -32.92 13.61
C CYS A 206 -8.97 -34.12 12.66
N ASP A 207 -9.95 -34.07 11.75
CA ASP A 207 -10.19 -35.15 10.76
C ASP A 207 -10.36 -34.60 9.32
N ALA A 208 -9.75 -35.29 8.36
CA ALA A 208 -10.05 -35.17 6.94
C ALA A 208 -9.85 -36.51 6.23
N GLY A 209 -10.91 -37.08 5.66
CA GLY A 209 -10.81 -38.23 4.76
C GLY A 209 -10.17 -39.49 5.37
N GLY A 210 -10.31 -39.71 6.68
CA GLY A 210 -9.75 -40.86 7.40
C GLY A 210 -8.42 -40.60 8.12
N VAL A 211 -7.90 -39.36 8.05
CA VAL A 211 -6.69 -38.94 8.76
C VAL A 211 -7.07 -38.23 10.05
N LYS A 212 -6.76 -38.85 11.20
CA LYS A 212 -6.94 -38.24 12.51
C LYS A 212 -5.66 -37.60 13.00
N LEU A 213 -5.75 -36.35 13.44
CA LEU A 213 -4.63 -35.58 13.94
C LEU A 213 -4.99 -34.85 15.24
N SER A 214 -4.14 -34.98 16.25
CA SER A 214 -4.25 -34.25 17.51
C SER A 214 -2.86 -34.01 18.10
N GLY A 215 -2.70 -33.05 19.01
CA GLY A 215 -1.41 -32.82 19.66
C GLY A 215 -1.16 -31.36 19.99
N THR A 216 0.09 -31.07 20.32
CA THR A 216 0.53 -29.73 20.71
C THR A 216 1.59 -29.21 19.76
N LEU A 217 1.41 -27.97 19.32
CA LEU A 217 2.35 -27.23 18.50
C LEU A 217 3.04 -26.19 19.38
N ASP A 218 4.37 -26.23 19.41
CA ASP A 218 5.26 -25.22 19.99
C ASP A 218 6.47 -25.10 19.05
N PHE A 219 6.44 -24.06 18.22
CA PHE A 219 7.45 -23.80 17.21
C PHE A 219 7.97 -22.38 17.34
N GLN A 220 9.28 -22.21 17.16
CA GLN A 220 9.93 -20.91 17.27
C GLN A 220 10.93 -20.73 16.15
N GLY A 221 11.06 -19.48 15.68
CA GLY A 221 12.11 -19.11 14.75
C GLY A 221 11.87 -19.58 13.32
N CYS A 222 10.67 -20.01 12.95
CA CYS A 222 10.38 -20.48 11.58
C CYS A 222 10.50 -19.31 10.61
N ASP A 223 11.32 -19.47 9.57
CA ASP A 223 11.48 -18.50 8.50
C ASP A 223 11.36 -19.16 7.11
N ASN A 224 11.51 -18.37 6.06
CA ASN A 224 11.43 -18.83 4.67
C ASN A 224 12.76 -19.38 4.11
N SER A 225 13.87 -19.18 4.84
CA SER A 225 15.23 -19.45 4.39
C SER A 225 15.61 -20.93 4.52
N SER A 226 15.32 -21.54 5.67
CA SER A 226 15.71 -22.93 5.95
C SER A 226 14.76 -23.62 6.95
N PRO A 227 14.58 -24.95 6.85
CA PRO A 227 13.81 -25.70 7.84
C PRO A 227 14.46 -25.56 9.23
N THR A 228 13.73 -25.00 10.19
CA THR A 228 14.22 -24.79 11.56
C THR A 228 13.75 -25.93 12.45
N PRO A 229 14.57 -26.46 13.38
CA PRO A 229 14.14 -27.51 14.30
C PRO A 229 12.96 -27.04 15.16
N ALA A 230 11.90 -27.85 15.28
CA ALA A 230 10.79 -27.55 16.18
C ALA A 230 11.09 -28.17 17.56
N THR A 231 11.26 -27.35 18.60
CA THR A 231 11.92 -27.80 19.84
C THR A 231 11.02 -28.53 20.85
N ALA A 232 9.70 -28.60 20.65
CA ALA A 232 8.81 -29.27 21.64
C ALA A 232 7.45 -29.71 21.09
N SER A 233 7.30 -29.83 19.77
CA SER A 233 6.00 -30.17 19.17
C SER A 233 5.85 -31.68 18.99
N GLU A 234 4.75 -32.25 19.47
CA GLU A 234 4.38 -33.65 19.31
C GLU A 234 2.98 -33.73 18.71
N LEU A 235 2.86 -34.44 17.59
CA LEU A 235 1.61 -34.67 16.88
C LEU A 235 1.28 -36.15 16.91
N ASP A 236 0.10 -36.49 17.41
CA ASP A 236 -0.52 -37.78 17.23
C ASP A 236 -1.18 -37.84 15.86
N VAL A 237 -0.65 -38.69 14.99
CA VAL A 237 -1.23 -38.98 13.68
C VAL A 237 -1.71 -40.42 13.64
N GLY A 238 -3.02 -40.62 13.55
CA GLY A 238 -3.62 -41.95 13.49
C GLY A 238 -3.31 -42.85 14.70
N GLY A 239 -3.11 -42.27 15.89
CA GLY A 239 -2.79 -42.99 17.12
C GLY A 239 -1.28 -43.17 17.39
N ARG A 240 -0.41 -42.55 16.58
CA ARG A 240 1.04 -42.56 16.78
C ARG A 240 1.56 -41.17 17.09
N LYS A 241 2.14 -41.03 18.28
CA LYS A 241 2.90 -39.84 18.69
C LYS A 241 4.16 -39.70 17.84
N THR A 242 4.23 -38.62 17.06
CA THR A 242 5.35 -38.29 16.18
C THR A 242 5.89 -36.91 16.55
N PRO A 243 7.20 -36.77 16.80
CA PRO A 243 7.79 -35.46 17.04
C PRO A 243 7.81 -34.67 15.72
N VAL A 244 7.58 -33.36 15.80
CA VAL A 244 7.78 -32.47 14.67
C VAL A 244 9.28 -32.22 14.51
N ALA A 245 9.81 -32.58 13.35
CA ALA A 245 11.22 -32.46 13.02
C ALA A 245 11.60 -31.00 12.74
N THR A 246 10.83 -30.35 11.86
CA THR A 246 11.16 -29.01 11.38
C THR A 246 9.90 -28.20 11.08
N CYS A 247 10.01 -26.87 11.22
CA CYS A 247 9.05 -25.91 10.70
C CYS A 247 9.68 -25.03 9.61
N ARG A 248 8.86 -24.57 8.67
CA ARG A 248 9.26 -23.60 7.64
C ARG A 248 8.10 -22.66 7.34
N GLN A 249 8.37 -21.36 7.25
CA GLN A 249 7.39 -20.40 6.75
C GLN A 249 7.34 -20.47 5.22
N ARG A 250 6.15 -20.72 4.68
CA ARG A 250 5.85 -20.52 3.26
C ARG A 250 5.32 -19.10 3.09
N PRO A 251 5.93 -18.26 2.24
CA PRO A 251 5.31 -16.99 1.89
C PRO A 251 3.91 -17.27 1.31
N PRO A 252 2.90 -16.45 1.63
CA PRO A 252 1.61 -16.56 0.97
C PRO A 252 1.83 -16.48 -0.55
N GLU A 253 1.14 -17.31 -1.32
CA GLU A 253 1.22 -17.22 -2.77
C GLU A 253 0.83 -15.80 -3.20
N PRO A 254 1.66 -15.11 -3.99
CA PRO A 254 1.29 -13.80 -4.49
C PRO A 254 0.00 -13.93 -5.28
N TYR A 255 -0.96 -13.02 -5.08
CA TYR A 255 -2.14 -12.96 -5.93
C TYR A 255 -1.68 -12.94 -7.40
N GLU A 256 -2.29 -13.71 -8.32
CA GLU A 256 -1.72 -13.90 -9.68
C GLU A 256 -1.36 -12.59 -10.40
N TRP A 257 -2.11 -11.51 -10.13
CA TRP A 257 -1.87 -10.18 -10.70
C TRP A 257 -0.65 -9.41 -10.13
N THR A 258 -0.04 -9.82 -9.00
CA THR A 258 1.20 -9.19 -8.43
C THR A 258 2.37 -9.52 -9.33
N ARG A 259 2.42 -10.78 -9.78
CA ARG A 259 3.57 -11.34 -10.49
C ARG A 259 3.86 -10.56 -11.76
N SER A 260 2.82 -10.08 -12.44
CA SER A 260 2.93 -9.28 -13.67
C SER A 260 3.60 -7.92 -13.48
N PHE A 261 3.65 -7.40 -12.25
CA PHE A 261 4.15 -6.05 -11.95
C PHE A 261 5.19 -5.98 -10.83
N ALA A 262 5.80 -7.11 -10.47
CA ALA A 262 6.94 -7.12 -9.55
C ALA A 262 8.09 -6.16 -10.01
N TRP A 263 8.18 -5.89 -11.32
CA TRP A 263 9.12 -4.94 -11.93
C TRP A 263 8.75 -3.45 -11.75
N LEU A 264 7.45 -3.12 -11.57
CA LEU A 264 6.99 -1.75 -11.28
C LEU A 264 7.32 -1.33 -9.85
N ASN A 265 7.23 -2.29 -8.92
CA ASN A 265 7.39 -2.06 -7.48
C ASN A 265 8.84 -1.70 -7.09
N LYS A 266 9.83 -2.43 -7.63
CA LYS A 266 11.21 -2.35 -7.13
C LYS A 266 12.16 -1.37 -7.82
N SER A 267 11.86 -0.88 -9.02
CA SER A 267 12.94 -0.24 -9.81
C SER A 267 12.56 0.86 -10.80
N VAL A 268 11.31 0.98 -11.26
CA VAL A 268 11.02 1.86 -12.42
C VAL A 268 10.07 3.01 -12.13
N LEU A 269 9.09 2.86 -11.23
CA LEU A 269 8.08 3.92 -11.02
C LEU A 269 7.67 4.17 -9.56
N ILE A 270 7.52 3.15 -8.71
CA ILE A 270 6.93 3.37 -7.37
C ILE A 270 7.88 4.05 -6.39
N GLU A 271 9.12 3.57 -6.24
CA GLU A 271 10.11 4.26 -5.40
C GLU A 271 10.41 5.70 -5.82
N PRO A 272 10.66 6.03 -7.11
CA PRO A 272 10.91 7.42 -7.50
C PRO A 272 9.66 8.30 -7.37
N VAL A 273 8.44 7.76 -7.49
CA VAL A 273 7.17 8.51 -7.28
C VAL A 273 6.90 8.74 -5.80
N VAL A 274 7.10 7.73 -4.95
CA VAL A 274 7.01 7.88 -3.49
C VAL A 274 8.14 8.77 -2.97
N SER A 275 9.33 8.68 -3.56
CA SER A 275 10.47 9.57 -3.30
C SER A 275 10.16 11.00 -3.77
N THR A 276 9.58 11.22 -4.95
CA THR A 276 9.14 12.56 -5.36
C THR A 276 8.00 13.08 -4.49
N ALA A 277 7.06 12.24 -4.06
CA ALA A 277 6.04 12.64 -3.09
C ALA A 277 6.65 13.01 -1.73
N LYS A 278 7.67 12.27 -1.27
CA LYS A 278 8.50 12.58 -0.08
C LYS A 278 9.34 13.84 -0.25
N VAL A 279 9.89 14.08 -1.45
CA VAL A 279 10.64 15.29 -1.79
C VAL A 279 9.70 16.49 -1.86
N VAL A 280 8.50 16.34 -2.42
CA VAL A 280 7.48 17.38 -2.44
C VAL A 280 7.00 17.69 -1.02
N THR A 281 6.75 16.67 -0.19
CA THR A 281 6.43 16.89 1.24
C THR A 281 7.61 17.49 2.01
N SER A 282 8.84 17.05 1.76
CA SER A 282 10.07 17.65 2.33
C SER A 282 10.28 19.10 1.88
N ILE A 283 9.97 19.44 0.63
CA ILE A 283 10.02 20.82 0.14
C ILE A 283 8.93 21.64 0.82
N LEU A 284 7.72 21.11 0.96
CA LEU A 284 6.63 21.75 1.70
C LEU A 284 7.00 21.96 3.18
N GLU A 285 7.63 20.98 3.82
CA GLU A 285 8.16 21.06 5.20
C GLU A 285 9.33 22.05 5.30
N SER A 286 10.26 22.07 4.34
CA SER A 286 11.38 23.01 4.32
C SER A 286 10.92 24.44 4.06
N VAL A 287 9.89 24.62 3.23
CA VAL A 287 9.24 25.91 3.03
C VAL A 287 8.54 26.31 4.32
N ALA A 288 7.79 25.41 4.97
CA ALA A 288 7.16 25.66 6.26
C ALA A 288 8.17 26.06 7.35
N ALA A 289 9.31 25.36 7.46
CA ALA A 289 10.36 25.64 8.43
C ALA A 289 11.12 26.95 8.16
N LYS A 290 11.36 27.31 6.89
CA LYS A 290 11.94 28.61 6.52
C LYS A 290 10.98 29.76 6.83
N VAL A 291 9.68 29.53 6.65
CA VAL A 291 8.62 30.48 6.97
C VAL A 291 8.51 30.68 8.49
N GLU A 292 8.63 29.62 9.28
CA GLU A 292 8.65 29.68 10.75
C GLU A 292 9.83 30.52 11.28
N LYS A 293 11.04 30.28 10.79
CA LYS A 293 12.23 31.10 11.15
C LYS A 293 12.14 32.56 10.71
N ALA A 294 11.42 32.85 9.63
CA ALA A 294 11.20 34.21 9.16
C ALA A 294 10.14 34.94 10.02
N ALA A 295 9.14 34.22 10.54
CA ALA A 295 8.10 34.75 11.41
C ALA A 295 8.62 35.09 12.82
N ASP A 296 9.49 34.26 13.40
CA ASP A 296 10.13 34.56 14.70
C ASP A 296 10.98 35.83 14.64
N LYS A 297 11.62 36.09 13.49
CA LYS A 297 12.45 37.28 13.25
C LYS A 297 11.66 38.59 13.12
N GLN A 298 10.34 38.53 12.93
CA GLN A 298 9.44 39.69 12.86
C GLN A 298 8.74 39.98 14.18
N THR A 299 8.88 39.09 15.17
CA THR A 299 8.21 39.19 16.48
C THR A 299 9.17 39.66 17.59
N GLN A 300 10.45 39.87 17.26
CA GLN A 300 11.50 40.51 18.08
C GLN A 300 11.75 41.93 17.57
#